data_AF-A0A0S3UBK0-F1
#
_entry.id   AF-A0A0S3UBK0-F1
#
_cell.length_a   1.000
_cell.length_b   1.000
_cell.length_c   1.000
_cell.angle_alpha   90.00
_cell.angle_beta   90.00
_cell.angle_gamma   90.00
#
_symmetry.space_group_name_H-M   'P 1'
#
loop_
_entity.id
_entity.type
_entity.pdbx_description
1 polymer ?
#
loop_
_entity_poly.entity_id
_entity_poly.type
_entity_poly.pdbx_seq_one_letter_code
_entity_poly.pdbx_strand_id
1 'polypeptide(L)'
;MLNQLRSYLDRIEINDPKLAQFICQLIPDRCPFERKLYVFDYCIQIPALCKLNPLYRQLLNLRLKSLMCLMRSSDLTETHR
;
A
#
# COMPACT_ATOMS: atom_id res chain seq x y z
N MET A 1 6.59 -21.91 -4.86
CA MET A 1 6.98 -21.02 -3.75
C MET A 1 6.37 -19.62 -3.86
N LEU A 2 6.66 -18.81 -4.90
CA LEU A 2 6.13 -17.43 -4.99
C LEU A 2 4.60 -17.33 -4.99
N ASN A 3 3.91 -18.26 -5.65
CA ASN A 3 2.44 -18.28 -5.68
C ASN A 3 1.82 -18.58 -4.31
N GLN A 4 2.50 -19.35 -3.45
CA GLN A 4 2.02 -19.59 -2.09
C GLN A 4 2.11 -18.32 -1.25
N LEU A 5 3.19 -17.55 -1.40
CA LEU A 5 3.34 -16.24 -0.77
C LEU A 5 2.27 -15.25 -1.26
N ARG A 6 1.99 -15.24 -2.57
CA ARG A 6 0.91 -14.42 -3.13
C ARG A 6 -0.45 -14.77 -2.50
N SER A 7 -0.80 -16.05 -2.48
CA SER A 7 -2.04 -16.54 -1.88
C SER A 7 -2.12 -16.26 -0.38
N TYR A 8 -0.98 -16.34 0.33
CA TYR A 8 -0.91 -15.99 1.75
C TYR A 8 -1.23 -14.51 1.96
N LEU A 9 -0.55 -13.61 1.22
CA LEU A 9 -0.80 -12.16 1.29
C LEU A 9 -2.24 -11.79 0.93
N ASP A 10 -2.81 -12.43 -0.11
CA ASP A 10 -4.19 -12.19 -0.54
C ASP A 10 -5.23 -12.60 0.53
N ARG A 11 -4.90 -13.56 1.40
CA ARG A 11 -5.75 -14.03 2.51
C ARG A 11 -5.61 -13.23 3.80
N ILE A 12 -4.66 -12.30 3.91
CA ILE A 12 -4.53 -11.48 5.11
C ILE A 12 -5.77 -10.59 5.23
N GLU A 13 -6.44 -10.68 6.37
CA GLU A 13 -7.54 -9.80 6.76
C GLU A 13 -7.04 -8.79 7.80
N ILE A 14 -7.46 -7.53 7.64
CA ILE A 14 -7.05 -6.44 8.51
C ILE A 14 -8.28 -5.96 9.29
N ASN A 15 -8.28 -6.24 10.59
CA ASN A 15 -9.36 -5.86 11.50
C ASN A 15 -8.89 -4.98 12.68
N ASP A 16 -7.58 -4.88 12.90
CA ASP A 16 -7.00 -4.01 13.91
C ASP A 16 -6.59 -2.66 13.28
N PRO A 17 -7.16 -1.52 13.73
CA PRO A 17 -6.81 -0.21 13.20
C PRO A 17 -5.34 0.17 13.44
N LYS A 18 -4.69 -0.31 14.50
CA LYS A 18 -3.26 -0.01 14.75
C LYS A 18 -2.38 -0.68 13.69
N LEU A 19 -2.62 -1.98 13.45
CA LEU A 19 -1.97 -2.71 12.36
C LEU A 19 -2.25 -2.06 11.00
N ALA A 20 -3.50 -1.66 10.75
CA ALA A 20 -3.88 -1.00 9.51
C ALA A 20 -3.10 0.30 9.28
N GLN A 21 -2.92 1.11 10.32
CA GLN A 21 -2.15 2.34 10.23
C GLN A 21 -0.67 2.06 9.97
N PHE A 22 -0.10 1.05 10.65
CA PHE A 22 1.28 0.62 10.39
C PHE A 22 1.48 0.17 8.94
N ILE A 23 0.56 -0.65 8.40
CA ILE A 23 0.63 -1.09 7.00
C ILE A 23 0.55 0.10 6.04
N CYS A 24 -0.32 1.08 6.33
CA CYS A 24 -0.43 2.28 5.51
C CYS A 24 0.81 3.19 5.59
N GLN A 25 1.59 3.12 6.67
CA GLN A 25 2.89 3.81 6.74
C GLN A 25 3.98 3.04 6.01
N LEU A 26 3.92 1.70 6.04
CA LEU A 26 4.92 0.83 5.43
C LEU A 26 4.80 0.77 3.89
N ILE A 27 3.59 0.64 3.36
CA ILE A 27 3.34 0.51 1.92
C ILE A 27 2.95 1.89 1.38
N PRO A 28 3.77 2.56 0.55
CA PRO A 28 3.46 3.91 0.08
C PRO A 28 2.22 3.96 -0.82
N ASP A 29 1.58 5.12 -0.88
CA ASP A 29 0.46 5.45 -1.78
C ASP A 29 0.91 5.64 -3.23
N ARG A 30 2.16 6.04 -3.43
CA ARG A 30 2.79 6.21 -4.74
C ARG A 30 3.82 5.13 -4.99
N CYS A 31 4.12 4.92 -6.27
CA CYS A 31 5.14 3.99 -6.67
C CYS A 31 6.53 4.46 -6.21
N PRO A 32 7.27 3.72 -5.36
CA PRO A 32 8.57 4.17 -4.87
C PRO A 32 9.63 4.23 -5.97
N PHE A 33 9.39 3.55 -7.10
CA PHE A 33 10.28 3.60 -8.25
C PHE A 33 10.03 4.81 -9.15
N GLU A 34 8.83 5.39 -9.12
CA GLU A 34 8.52 6.59 -9.89
C GLU A 34 9.19 7.79 -9.24
N ARG A 35 10.09 8.44 -9.95
CA ARG A 35 10.77 9.65 -9.46
C ARG A 35 11.33 10.46 -10.60
N LYS A 36 11.45 11.77 -10.39
CA LYS A 36 12.16 12.67 -11.29
C LYS A 36 13.57 12.89 -10.74
N LEU A 37 14.57 12.73 -11.60
CA LEU A 37 15.97 13.00 -11.30
C LEU A 37 16.38 14.23 -12.09
N TYR A 38 16.78 15.27 -11.38
CA TYR A 38 17.28 16.51 -11.97
C TYR A 38 18.81 16.43 -11.98
N VAL A 39 19.40 16.50 -13.17
CA VAL A 39 20.85 16.46 -13.38
C VAL A 39 21.19 17.63 -14.31
N PHE A 40 21.78 18.69 -13.74
CA PHE A 40 21.96 19.98 -14.41
C PHE A 40 20.62 20.49 -14.99
N ASP A 41 20.57 20.82 -16.27
CA ASP A 41 19.37 21.26 -16.99
C ASP A 41 18.50 20.12 -17.51
N TYR A 42 18.85 18.85 -17.20
CA TYR A 42 18.11 17.68 -17.66
C TYR A 42 17.23 17.10 -16.55
N CYS A 43 15.97 16.79 -16.90
CA CYS A 43 15.06 16.05 -16.05
C CYS A 43 14.85 14.64 -16.62
N ILE A 44 15.34 13.63 -15.90
CA ILE A 44 15.10 12.22 -16.21
C ILE A 44 13.91 11.75 -15.38
N GLN A 45 12.86 11.27 -16.04
CA GLN A 45 11.70 10.70 -15.35
C GLN A 45 11.81 9.18 -15.34
N ILE A 46 11.92 8.59 -14.14
CA ILE A 46 11.76 7.15 -13.97
C ILE A 46 10.26 6.88 -13.93
N PRO A 47 9.70 6.08 -14.86
CA PRO A 47 8.28 5.78 -14.89
C PRO A 47 7.87 4.92 -13.69
N ALA A 48 6.56 4.74 -13.49
CA ALA A 48 6.03 3.84 -12.47
C ALA A 48 6.38 2.37 -12.78
N LEU A 49 7.56 1.93 -12.34
CA LEU A 49 8.06 0.56 -12.50
C LEU A 49 7.51 -0.42 -11.45
N CYS A 50 6.40 -0.08 -10.82
CA CYS A 50 5.81 -0.85 -9.73
C CYS A 50 5.43 -2.29 -10.08
N LYS A 51 5.12 -2.55 -11.36
CA LYS A 51 4.81 -3.90 -11.85
C LYS A 51 6.04 -4.83 -11.90
N LEU A 52 7.26 -4.32 -11.76
CA LEU A 52 8.46 -5.15 -11.62
C LEU A 52 8.44 -5.96 -10.32
N ASN A 53 7.81 -5.43 -9.26
CA ASN A 53 7.68 -6.18 -8.01
C ASN A 53 6.64 -7.31 -8.19
N PRO A 54 7.04 -8.59 -8.06
CA PRO A 54 6.14 -9.73 -8.27
C PRO A 54 4.96 -9.82 -7.29
N LEU A 55 4.97 -9.03 -6.22
CA LEU A 55 3.94 -8.96 -5.17
C LEU A 55 3.21 -7.60 -5.16
N TYR A 56 3.43 -6.73 -6.15
CA TYR A 56 2.85 -5.39 -6.17
C TYR A 56 1.34 -5.38 -5.96
N ARG A 57 0.61 -6.26 -6.65
CA ARG A 57 -0.85 -6.33 -6.55
C ARG A 57 -1.31 -6.73 -5.13
N GLN A 58 -0.61 -7.68 -4.52
CA GLN A 58 -0.88 -8.13 -3.16
C GLN A 58 -0.66 -7.00 -2.14
N LEU A 59 0.45 -6.26 -2.27
CA LEU A 59 0.77 -5.14 -1.39
C LEU A 59 -0.25 -4.00 -1.53
N LEU A 60 -0.66 -3.67 -2.76
CA LEU A 60 -1.70 -2.68 -3.01
C LEU A 60 -3.04 -3.10 -2.40
N ASN A 61 -3.41 -4.37 -2.55
CA ASN A 61 -4.62 -4.94 -1.94
C ASN A 61 -4.56 -4.86 -0.40
N LEU A 62 -3.40 -5.18 0.18
CA LEU A 62 -3.20 -5.10 1.64
C LEU A 62 -3.33 -3.66 2.17
N ARG A 63 -2.78 -2.68 1.43
CA ARG A 63 -2.97 -1.25 1.75
C ARG A 63 -4.44 -0.87 1.66
N LEU A 64 -5.15 -1.29 0.61
CA LEU A 64 -6.58 -0.99 0.45
C LEU A 64 -7.41 -1.56 1.62
N LYS A 65 -7.19 -2.83 1.98
CA LYS A 65 -7.85 -3.45 3.15
C LYS A 65 -7.57 -2.68 4.45
N SER A 66 -6.34 -2.20 4.61
CA SER A 66 -5.95 -1.39 5.77
C SER A 66 -6.69 -0.06 5.80
N LEU A 67 -6.79 0.65 4.67
CA LEU A 67 -7.58 1.88 4.57
C LEU A 67 -9.06 1.65 4.89
N MET A 68 -9.65 0.55 4.39
CA MET A 68 -11.02 0.17 4.73
C MET A 68 -11.21 -0.10 6.22
N CYS A 69 -10.24 -0.75 6.88
CA CYS A 69 -10.28 -0.97 8.32
C CYS A 69 -10.25 0.37 9.10
N LEU A 70 -9.40 1.31 8.68
CA LEU A 70 -9.30 2.63 9.30
C LEU A 70 -10.56 3.47 9.11
N MET A 71 -11.17 3.44 7.92
CA MET A 71 -12.44 4.10 7.65
C MET A 71 -13.53 3.56 8.57
N ARG A 72 -13.70 2.23 8.64
CA ARG A 72 -14.68 1.58 9.52
C ARG A 72 -14.50 1.94 11.00
N SER A 73 -13.26 2.04 11.49
CA SER A 73 -13.02 2.47 12.88
C SER A 73 -13.34 3.94 13.12
N SER A 74 -13.26 4.78 12.09
CA SER A 74 -13.59 6.21 12.18
C SER A 74 -15.11 6.43 12.27
N ASP A 75 -15.91 5.60 11.59
CA ASP A 75 -17.37 5.64 11.66
C ASP A 75 -17.90 5.30 13.07
N LEU A 76 -17.23 4.36 13.78
CA LEU A 76 -17.55 4.06 15.19
C LEU A 76 -17.27 5.24 16.12
N THR A 77 -16.28 6.08 15.81
CA THR A 77 -15.99 7.27 16.61
C THR A 77 -16.95 8.44 16.35
N GLU A 78 -17.62 8.49 15.20
CA GLU A 78 -18.64 9.50 14.90
C GLU A 78 -20.03 9.13 15.43
N THR A 79 -20.36 7.84 15.52
CA THR A 79 -21.68 7.39 16.02
C THR A 79 -21.87 7.56 17.55
N HIS A 80 -20.80 7.94 18.26
CA HIS A 80 -20.81 8.22 19.70
C HIS A 80 -20.57 9.72 20.04
N ARG A 81 -20.72 10.64 19.09
CA ARG A 81 -20.76 12.08 19.32
C ARG A 81 -22.13 12.68 19.05
#